data_AF-A0A6I1VVR3-F1
#
_entry.id   AF-A0A6I1VVR3-F1
#
_cell.length_a   1.000
_cell.length_b   1.000
_cell.length_c   1.000
_cell.angle_alpha   90.00
_cell.angle_beta   90.00
_cell.angle_gamma   90.00
#
_symmetry.space_group_name_H-M   'P 1'
#
loop_
_entity.id
_entity.type
_entity.pdbx_description
1 polymer ?
#
loop_
_entity_poly.entity_id
_entity_poly.type
_entity_poly.pdbx_seq_one_letter_code
_entity_poly.pdbx_strand_id
1 'polypeptide(L)'
;MNAADVLLSAMAEATRPGAVEVPNSLLAAIEAQSDPFHAISDWDACNELFDAIRSQFSFVELVRRGKPPSGEDFDKLTGLLRWIIQEGADWNVSADPSRTRLVALFVVGQFTTMEANFWSTVPDDFRPNDGLLASLERVIEGLTMSFTTKGLAPPIWELEAVEKFEKADAKSDWIGIAQGWRLIEDGFFPSIAIAQTAQCLDRFAPERLVQAISGLRQTAPVMSVVLSLPPNAALRLGSRSTNPHVQFATTYISVSLRSNREPLSEDSKKSLVQILENVSKDKPRWAAWMHVFNLFPSRFPELQTPLGCALADANDTALQAYVDAISLHWSGQQTRFSVAECLRAFRDRAIAKKRKALWNFAFQRWMCWGYGLNGTADSLIKISRCELDYALVGYAVECLDGDQRQHMIASLIEKLQTVENNWHPGITDCLSEWNAVLSEMQPLFLAISIEGTDADWIDEKPTMRLPFDPDKEAYVILKYGRPQID
;
A
#
# COMPACT_ATOMS: atom_id res chain seq x y z
N MET A 1 4.79 -33.84 5.66
CA MET A 1 3.62 -33.36 4.91
C MET A 1 3.04 -32.22 5.73
N ASN A 2 3.09 -31.00 5.22
CA ASN A 2 2.49 -29.84 5.89
C ASN A 2 0.95 -29.94 5.77
N ALA A 3 0.20 -29.23 6.61
CA ALA A 3 -1.26 -29.17 6.57
C ALA A 3 -1.80 -28.80 5.18
N ALA A 4 -1.11 -27.90 4.47
CA ALA A 4 -1.44 -27.52 3.09
C ALA A 4 -1.36 -28.71 2.11
N ASP A 5 -0.32 -29.54 2.21
CA ASP A 5 -0.14 -30.72 1.35
C ASP A 5 -1.27 -31.75 1.57
N VAL A 6 -1.70 -31.91 2.84
CA VAL A 6 -2.82 -32.81 3.20
C VAL A 6 -4.11 -32.32 2.55
N LEU A 7 -4.40 -31.02 2.65
CA LEU A 7 -5.59 -30.42 2.05
C LEU A 7 -5.57 -30.53 0.52
N LEU A 8 -4.43 -30.23 -0.12
CA LEU A 8 -4.27 -30.37 -1.57
C LEU A 8 -4.48 -31.83 -2.02
N SER A 9 -3.96 -32.79 -1.26
CA SER A 9 -4.13 -34.22 -1.56
C SER A 9 -5.59 -34.66 -1.40
N ALA A 10 -6.26 -34.24 -0.32
CA ALA A 10 -7.68 -34.52 -0.09
C ALA A 10 -8.57 -33.86 -1.15
N MET A 11 -8.26 -32.63 -1.55
CA MET A 11 -8.98 -31.90 -2.60
C MET A 11 -8.81 -32.59 -3.97
N ALA A 12 -7.61 -33.06 -4.30
CA ALA A 12 -7.37 -33.82 -5.53
C ALA A 12 -8.20 -35.11 -5.56
N GLU A 13 -8.29 -35.84 -4.44
CA GLU A 13 -9.11 -37.06 -4.35
C GLU A 13 -10.63 -36.74 -4.35
N ALA A 14 -11.03 -35.59 -3.82
CA ALA A 14 -12.43 -35.15 -3.78
C ALA A 14 -13.04 -34.96 -5.19
N THR A 15 -12.22 -34.68 -6.21
CA THR A 15 -12.68 -34.60 -7.61
C THR A 15 -13.10 -35.94 -8.20
N ARG A 16 -12.64 -37.05 -7.62
CA ARG A 16 -12.98 -38.40 -8.08
C ARG A 16 -14.32 -38.84 -7.46
N PRO A 17 -15.11 -39.68 -8.15
CA PRO A 17 -16.31 -40.27 -7.58
C PRO A 17 -16.00 -41.01 -6.27
N GLY A 18 -16.77 -40.75 -5.22
CA GLY A 18 -16.58 -41.35 -3.90
C GLY A 18 -17.65 -40.93 -2.89
N ALA A 19 -17.50 -41.36 -1.64
CA ALA A 19 -18.43 -41.04 -0.56
C ALA A 19 -18.47 -39.53 -0.29
N VAL A 20 -19.65 -39.00 0.00
CA VAL A 20 -19.87 -37.59 0.34
C VAL A 20 -20.11 -37.49 1.83
N GLU A 21 -19.37 -36.61 2.51
CA GLU A 21 -19.56 -36.36 3.94
C GLU A 21 -20.26 -35.02 4.14
N VAL A 22 -21.54 -35.09 4.50
CA VAL A 22 -22.38 -33.91 4.71
C VAL A 22 -22.12 -33.35 6.11
N PRO A 23 -21.90 -32.02 6.27
CA PRO A 23 -21.67 -31.40 7.57
C PRO A 23 -23.00 -31.19 8.34
N ASN A 24 -23.65 -32.29 8.73
CA ASN A 24 -25.00 -32.29 9.31
C ASN A 24 -25.11 -31.42 10.58
N SER A 25 -24.11 -31.47 11.47
CA SER A 25 -24.10 -30.64 12.69
C SER A 25 -24.11 -29.15 12.36
N LEU A 26 -23.35 -28.74 11.34
CA LEU A 26 -23.30 -27.36 10.88
C LEU A 26 -24.62 -26.95 10.21
N LEU A 27 -25.18 -27.78 9.34
CA LEU A 27 -26.45 -27.48 8.68
C LEU A 27 -27.57 -27.27 9.70
N ALA A 28 -27.68 -28.16 10.70
CA ALA A 28 -28.66 -28.01 11.78
C ALA A 28 -28.45 -26.72 12.60
N ALA A 29 -27.19 -26.35 12.88
CA ALA A 29 -26.87 -25.12 13.58
C ALA A 29 -27.24 -23.86 12.76
N ILE A 30 -27.06 -23.89 11.43
CA ILE A 30 -27.46 -22.80 10.54
C ILE A 30 -28.98 -22.70 10.43
N GLU A 31 -29.69 -23.83 10.31
CA GLU A 31 -31.16 -23.87 10.24
C GLU A 31 -31.84 -23.34 11.50
N ALA A 32 -31.16 -23.41 12.65
CA ALA A 32 -31.63 -22.82 13.89
C ALA A 32 -31.54 -21.27 13.92
N GLN A 33 -30.79 -20.66 13.01
CA GLN A 33 -30.63 -19.21 12.92
C GLN A 33 -31.78 -18.58 12.14
N SER A 34 -32.27 -17.43 12.61
CA SER A 34 -33.30 -16.66 11.91
C SER A 34 -32.79 -16.01 10.62
N ASP A 35 -31.51 -15.66 10.59
CA ASP A 35 -30.79 -15.15 9.41
C ASP A 35 -29.40 -15.82 9.30
N PRO A 36 -29.28 -16.87 8.48
CA PRO A 36 -28.02 -17.57 8.23
C PRO A 36 -26.86 -16.67 7.78
N PHE A 37 -27.15 -15.63 6.98
CA PHE A 37 -26.12 -14.74 6.45
C PHE A 37 -25.63 -13.74 7.50
N HIS A 38 -26.53 -13.27 8.37
CA HIS A 38 -26.14 -12.47 9.52
C HIS A 38 -25.33 -13.29 10.54
N ALA A 39 -25.69 -14.57 10.76
CA ALA A 39 -25.04 -15.44 11.74
C ALA A 39 -23.53 -15.61 11.52
N ILE A 40 -23.05 -15.62 10.27
CA ILE A 40 -21.61 -15.68 9.96
C ILE A 40 -20.87 -14.34 10.11
N SER A 41 -21.60 -13.25 10.37
CA SER A 41 -21.05 -11.93 10.64
C SER A 41 -21.13 -11.55 12.14
N ASP A 42 -22.05 -12.17 12.88
CA ASP A 42 -22.16 -12.04 14.33
C ASP A 42 -21.13 -12.92 15.06
N TRP A 43 -20.45 -12.37 16.06
CA TRP A 43 -19.34 -13.08 16.72
C TRP A 43 -19.79 -14.34 17.45
N ASP A 44 -20.89 -14.27 18.21
CA ASP A 44 -21.34 -15.37 19.06
C ASP A 44 -21.98 -16.46 18.20
N ALA A 45 -22.88 -16.10 17.29
CA ALA A 45 -23.50 -17.05 16.37
C ALA A 45 -22.44 -17.72 15.48
N CYS A 46 -21.45 -16.98 14.98
CA CYS A 46 -20.38 -17.54 14.16
C CYS A 46 -19.56 -18.57 14.95
N ASN A 47 -19.25 -18.30 16.23
CA ASN A 47 -18.55 -19.29 17.07
C ASN A 47 -19.35 -20.59 17.23
N GLU A 48 -20.68 -20.51 17.41
CA GLU A 48 -21.55 -21.69 17.46
C GLU A 48 -21.50 -22.51 16.16
N LEU A 49 -21.51 -21.84 15.01
CA LEU A 49 -21.38 -22.50 13.70
C LEU A 49 -20.03 -23.22 13.57
N PHE A 50 -18.94 -22.59 14.00
CA PHE A 50 -17.62 -23.22 13.96
C PHE A 50 -17.48 -24.35 14.99
N ASP A 51 -18.12 -24.27 16.15
CA ASP A 51 -18.15 -25.38 17.11
C ASP A 51 -18.95 -26.56 16.58
N ALA A 52 -20.03 -26.31 15.85
CA ALA A 52 -20.82 -27.34 15.20
C ALA A 52 -19.99 -28.14 14.17
N ILE A 53 -19.24 -27.47 13.28
CA ILE A 53 -18.37 -28.19 12.33
C ILE A 53 -17.18 -28.86 13.02
N ARG A 54 -16.58 -28.24 14.04
CA ARG A 54 -15.49 -28.84 14.84
C ARG A 54 -15.93 -30.11 15.56
N SER A 55 -17.19 -30.19 16.00
CA SER A 55 -17.71 -31.39 16.67
C SER A 55 -17.68 -32.62 15.74
N GLN A 56 -17.93 -32.43 14.44
CA GLN A 56 -17.95 -33.49 13.44
C GLN A 56 -16.57 -33.74 12.81
N PHE A 57 -15.73 -32.70 12.68
CA PHE A 57 -14.44 -32.74 11.99
C PHE A 57 -13.27 -32.28 12.89
N SER A 58 -13.27 -32.69 14.16
CA SER A 58 -12.31 -32.22 15.18
C SER A 58 -10.83 -32.46 14.81
N PHE A 59 -10.54 -33.46 13.98
CA PHE A 59 -9.20 -33.78 13.52
C PHE A 59 -8.58 -32.69 12.63
N VAL A 60 -9.38 -31.81 12.00
CA VAL A 60 -8.88 -30.75 11.10
C VAL A 60 -7.98 -29.76 11.87
N GLU A 61 -8.27 -29.49 13.14
CA GLU A 61 -7.40 -28.68 14.00
C GLU A 61 -6.07 -29.38 14.30
N LEU A 62 -6.06 -30.71 14.39
CA LEU A 62 -4.84 -31.49 14.57
C LEU A 62 -3.98 -31.46 13.30
N VAL A 63 -4.62 -31.56 12.12
CA VAL A 63 -3.96 -31.40 10.82
C VAL A 63 -3.33 -30.02 10.70
N ARG A 64 -4.05 -28.95 11.07
CA ARG A 64 -3.52 -27.59 11.07
C ARG A 64 -2.30 -27.42 11.99
N ARG A 65 -2.23 -28.18 13.09
CA ARG A 65 -1.09 -28.23 14.01
C ARG A 65 0.04 -29.17 13.53
N GLY A 66 -0.03 -29.66 12.30
CA GLY A 66 1.00 -30.50 11.68
C GLY A 66 0.93 -31.99 12.03
N LYS A 67 -0.15 -32.46 12.68
CA LYS A 67 -0.35 -33.90 12.90
C LYS A 67 -0.99 -34.52 11.65
N PRO A 68 -0.42 -35.58 11.07
CA PRO A 68 -1.03 -36.23 9.92
C PRO A 68 -2.39 -36.83 10.32
N PRO A 69 -3.42 -36.74 9.45
CA PRO A 69 -4.71 -37.37 9.70
C PRO A 69 -4.57 -38.89 9.69
N SER A 70 -5.46 -39.60 10.40
CA SER A 70 -5.65 -41.03 10.18
C SER A 70 -6.25 -41.28 8.79
N GLY A 71 -6.24 -42.53 8.31
CA GLY A 71 -6.87 -42.87 7.02
C GLY A 71 -8.36 -42.51 7.00
N GLU A 72 -9.08 -42.82 8.08
CA GLU A 72 -10.51 -42.49 8.22
C GLU A 72 -10.73 -40.97 8.25
N ASP A 73 -9.88 -40.21 8.94
CA ASP A 73 -9.96 -38.75 8.98
C ASP A 73 -9.67 -38.12 7.61
N PHE A 74 -8.72 -38.67 6.86
CA PHE A 74 -8.43 -38.25 5.51
C PHE A 74 -9.60 -38.52 4.56
N ASP A 75 -10.24 -39.69 4.67
CA ASP A 75 -11.44 -40.03 3.90
C ASP A 75 -12.61 -39.11 4.24
N LYS A 76 -12.79 -38.78 5.53
CA LYS A 76 -13.81 -37.82 5.98
C LYS A 76 -13.59 -36.41 5.44
N LEU A 77 -12.35 -35.93 5.48
CA LEU A 77 -11.98 -34.64 4.89
C LEU A 77 -12.23 -34.63 3.38
N THR A 78 -11.83 -35.69 2.69
CA THR A 78 -12.06 -35.85 1.25
C THR A 78 -13.55 -35.84 0.91
N GLY A 79 -14.38 -36.55 1.69
CA GLY A 79 -15.83 -36.56 1.53
C GLY A 79 -16.47 -35.19 1.76
N LEU A 80 -15.95 -34.40 2.71
CA LEU A 80 -16.42 -33.04 3.00
C LEU A 80 -16.07 -32.07 1.87
N LEU A 81 -14.85 -32.15 1.33
CA LEU A 81 -14.43 -31.34 0.18
C LEU A 81 -15.23 -31.72 -1.08
N ARG A 82 -15.54 -33.01 -1.25
CA ARG A 82 -16.42 -33.49 -2.34
C ARG A 82 -17.82 -32.91 -2.20
N TRP A 83 -18.36 -32.82 -0.97
CA TRP A 83 -19.62 -32.15 -0.71
C TRP A 83 -19.58 -30.67 -1.14
N ILE A 84 -18.52 -29.91 -0.80
CA ILE A 84 -18.37 -28.51 -1.22
C ILE A 84 -18.36 -28.37 -2.75
N ILE A 85 -17.62 -29.24 -3.45
CA ILE A 85 -17.54 -29.22 -4.92
C ILE A 85 -18.92 -29.46 -5.52
N GLN A 86 -19.66 -30.45 -5.02
CA GLN A 86 -21.01 -30.76 -5.49
C GLN A 86 -21.99 -29.62 -5.21
N GLU A 87 -22.01 -29.08 -4.00
CA GLU A 87 -22.86 -27.93 -3.69
C GLU A 87 -22.46 -26.72 -4.55
N GLY A 88 -21.18 -26.42 -4.73
CA GLY A 88 -20.74 -25.32 -5.58
C GLY A 88 -21.16 -25.46 -7.05
N ALA A 89 -21.24 -26.69 -7.56
CA ALA A 89 -21.67 -27.00 -8.91
C ALA A 89 -23.21 -27.01 -9.06
N ASP A 90 -23.95 -27.47 -8.05
CA ASP A 90 -25.40 -27.72 -8.18
C ASP A 90 -26.27 -26.70 -7.42
N TRP A 91 -25.67 -25.79 -6.64
CA TRP A 91 -26.39 -24.83 -5.82
C TRP A 91 -27.33 -23.96 -6.65
N ASN A 92 -28.55 -23.79 -6.16
CA ASN A 92 -29.52 -22.87 -6.73
C ASN A 92 -30.40 -22.26 -5.64
N VAL A 93 -30.75 -20.98 -5.82
CA VAL A 93 -31.53 -20.21 -4.85
C VAL A 93 -32.93 -20.77 -4.61
N SER A 94 -33.50 -21.48 -5.59
CA SER A 94 -34.84 -22.07 -5.48
C SER A 94 -34.88 -23.28 -4.54
N ALA A 95 -33.80 -24.07 -4.47
CA ALA A 95 -33.65 -25.21 -3.58
C ALA A 95 -33.06 -24.82 -2.21
N ASP A 96 -32.45 -23.65 -2.10
CA ASP A 96 -31.86 -23.12 -0.87
C ASP A 96 -32.33 -21.67 -0.59
N PRO A 97 -33.63 -21.44 -0.35
CA PRO A 97 -34.19 -20.09 -0.22
C PRO A 97 -33.69 -19.35 1.03
N SER A 98 -33.43 -20.06 2.13
CA SER A 98 -32.81 -19.52 3.35
C SER A 98 -31.28 -19.36 3.22
N ARG A 99 -30.71 -19.84 2.11
CA ARG A 99 -29.28 -19.85 1.83
C ARG A 99 -28.43 -20.61 2.85
N THR A 100 -29.05 -21.58 3.53
CA THR A 100 -28.41 -22.43 4.55
C THR A 100 -27.18 -23.14 3.98
N ARG A 101 -27.31 -23.71 2.79
CA ARG A 101 -26.22 -24.46 2.15
C ARG A 101 -25.11 -23.54 1.66
N LEU A 102 -25.46 -22.36 1.16
CA LEU A 102 -24.48 -21.34 0.78
C LEU A 102 -23.64 -20.89 1.98
N VAL A 103 -24.28 -20.64 3.12
CA VAL A 103 -23.59 -20.29 4.37
C VAL A 103 -22.71 -21.44 4.84
N ALA A 104 -23.20 -22.68 4.78
CA ALA A 104 -22.40 -23.85 5.13
C ALA A 104 -21.16 -23.97 4.22
N LEU A 105 -21.30 -23.73 2.92
CA LEU A 105 -20.18 -23.71 1.97
C LEU A 105 -19.11 -22.69 2.40
N PHE A 106 -19.50 -21.48 2.81
CA PHE A 106 -18.55 -20.47 3.31
C PHE A 106 -17.87 -20.89 4.61
N VAL A 107 -18.61 -21.42 5.58
CA VAL A 107 -18.05 -21.87 6.87
C VAL A 107 -17.08 -23.03 6.65
N VAL A 108 -17.43 -24.00 5.81
CA VAL A 108 -16.55 -25.14 5.50
C VAL A 108 -15.31 -24.68 4.73
N GLY A 109 -15.44 -23.78 3.75
CA GLY A 109 -14.31 -23.19 3.04
C GLY A 109 -13.35 -22.46 3.99
N GLN A 110 -13.89 -21.65 4.91
CA GLN A 110 -13.10 -20.98 5.93
C GLN A 110 -12.44 -21.97 6.89
N PHE A 111 -13.18 -22.98 7.36
CA PHE A 111 -12.71 -24.00 8.29
C PHE A 111 -11.56 -24.83 7.71
N THR A 112 -11.62 -25.12 6.41
CA THR A 112 -10.61 -25.91 5.70
C THR A 112 -9.44 -25.08 5.16
N THR A 113 -9.47 -23.74 5.29
CA THR A 113 -8.34 -22.90 4.88
C THR A 113 -7.12 -23.12 5.80
N MET A 114 -5.97 -23.49 5.20
CA MET A 114 -4.72 -23.79 5.94
C MET A 114 -3.63 -22.72 5.78
N GLU A 115 -3.57 -22.03 4.64
CA GLU A 115 -2.59 -20.98 4.37
C GLU A 115 -3.26 -19.70 3.84
N ALA A 116 -3.35 -19.52 2.52
CA ALA A 116 -3.74 -18.23 1.95
C ALA A 116 -5.24 -18.08 1.69
N ASN A 117 -5.86 -18.99 0.93
CA ASN A 117 -7.29 -18.99 0.68
C ASN A 117 -7.76 -20.40 0.27
N PHE A 118 -9.01 -20.75 0.59
CA PHE A 118 -9.59 -22.05 0.23
C PHE A 118 -9.67 -22.22 -1.29
N TRP A 119 -10.16 -21.21 -1.98
CA TRP A 119 -10.48 -21.29 -3.39
C TRP A 119 -9.26 -21.57 -4.27
N SER A 120 -8.03 -21.20 -3.87
CA SER A 120 -6.77 -21.51 -4.59
C SER A 120 -6.43 -23.00 -4.63
N THR A 121 -6.98 -23.77 -3.69
CA THR A 121 -6.77 -25.22 -3.62
C THR A 121 -7.74 -26.00 -4.50
N VAL A 122 -8.86 -25.38 -4.88
CA VAL A 122 -9.86 -26.01 -5.73
C VAL A 122 -9.29 -26.24 -7.14
N PRO A 123 -9.56 -27.39 -7.80
CA PRO A 123 -8.96 -27.72 -9.10
C PRO A 123 -9.41 -26.82 -10.26
N ASP A 124 -8.57 -26.71 -11.29
CA ASP A 124 -8.79 -25.82 -12.44
C ASP A 124 -9.91 -26.26 -13.38
N ASP A 125 -10.37 -27.50 -13.30
CA ASP A 125 -11.49 -28.04 -14.06
C ASP A 125 -12.85 -27.80 -13.37
N PHE A 126 -12.85 -27.56 -12.05
CA PHE A 126 -14.06 -27.19 -11.33
C PHE A 126 -14.54 -25.79 -11.73
N ARG A 127 -15.85 -25.65 -11.94
CA ARG A 127 -16.50 -24.37 -12.16
C ARG A 127 -17.76 -24.28 -11.29
N PRO A 128 -17.87 -23.26 -10.41
CA PRO A 128 -19.15 -22.91 -9.80
C PRO A 128 -20.21 -22.68 -10.87
N ASN A 129 -21.46 -23.03 -10.59
CA ASN A 129 -22.53 -22.70 -11.54
C ASN A 129 -22.81 -21.18 -11.58
N ASP A 130 -23.44 -20.77 -12.68
CA ASP A 130 -23.75 -19.37 -12.95
C ASP A 130 -24.68 -18.74 -11.90
N GLY A 131 -25.61 -19.53 -11.35
CA GLY A 131 -26.54 -19.11 -10.31
C GLY A 131 -25.83 -18.77 -9.00
N LEU A 132 -24.85 -19.58 -8.60
CA LEU A 132 -23.99 -19.30 -7.45
C LEU A 132 -23.19 -18.02 -7.71
N LEU A 133 -22.49 -17.91 -8.83
CA LEU A 133 -21.69 -16.73 -9.18
C LEU A 133 -22.55 -15.45 -9.18
N ALA A 134 -23.76 -15.50 -9.73
CA ALA A 134 -24.70 -14.37 -9.70
C ALA A 134 -25.20 -14.04 -8.28
N SER A 135 -25.35 -15.04 -7.40
CA SER A 135 -25.70 -14.80 -6.00
C SER A 135 -24.54 -14.13 -5.24
N LEU A 136 -23.32 -14.58 -5.48
CA LEU A 136 -22.09 -13.99 -4.93
C LEU A 136 -21.90 -12.54 -5.40
N GLU A 137 -22.16 -12.27 -6.68
CA GLU A 137 -22.14 -10.92 -7.24
C GLU A 137 -23.07 -9.97 -6.45
N ARG A 138 -24.33 -10.40 -6.22
CA ARG A 138 -25.31 -9.63 -5.43
C ARG A 138 -24.88 -9.41 -3.97
N VAL A 139 -24.14 -10.36 -3.38
CA VAL A 139 -23.58 -10.17 -2.02
C VAL A 139 -22.64 -8.97 -2.01
N ILE A 140 -21.75 -8.85 -3.01
CA ILE A 140 -20.83 -7.71 -3.13
C ILE A 140 -21.58 -6.42 -3.48
N GLU A 141 -22.52 -6.45 -4.43
CA GLU A 141 -23.30 -5.27 -4.84
C GLU A 141 -24.13 -4.68 -3.70
N GLY A 142 -24.63 -5.55 -2.81
CA GLY A 142 -25.44 -5.17 -1.66
C GLY A 142 -24.66 -4.73 -0.43
N LEU A 143 -23.32 -4.66 -0.48
CA LEU A 143 -22.52 -4.32 0.69
C LEU A 143 -22.75 -2.87 1.12
N THR A 144 -23.21 -2.73 2.35
CA THR A 144 -23.21 -1.48 3.10
C THR A 144 -22.53 -1.71 4.43
N MET A 145 -21.69 -0.78 4.86
CA MET A 145 -21.06 -0.86 6.18
C MET A 145 -21.39 0.38 7.00
N SER A 146 -21.71 0.14 8.27
CA SER A 146 -21.82 1.15 9.30
C SER A 146 -20.87 0.77 10.43
N PHE A 147 -20.07 1.73 10.91
CA PHE A 147 -19.21 1.48 12.05
C PHE A 147 -20.03 1.63 13.33
N THR A 148 -20.06 0.57 14.14
CA THR A 148 -20.59 0.62 15.49
C THR A 148 -19.44 0.59 16.48
N THR A 149 -19.44 1.52 17.42
CA THR A 149 -18.47 1.52 18.52
C THR A 149 -18.82 0.44 19.55
N LYS A 150 -17.81 -0.22 20.13
CA LYS A 150 -18.03 -1.31 21.11
C LYS A 150 -18.46 -0.75 22.47
N GLY A 151 -19.53 -1.31 23.04
CA GLY A 151 -19.97 -1.07 24.42
C GLY A 151 -21.09 -0.02 24.57
N LEU A 152 -21.68 0.04 25.77
CA LEU A 152 -22.80 0.94 26.11
C LEU A 152 -22.41 2.42 26.14
N ALA A 153 -21.12 2.74 26.26
CA ALA A 153 -20.56 4.09 26.32
C ALA A 153 -19.17 4.10 25.66
N PRO A 154 -19.08 4.15 24.33
CA PRO A 154 -17.82 4.18 23.62
C PRO A 154 -17.01 5.45 23.96
N PRO A 155 -15.67 5.41 23.93
CA PRO A 155 -14.86 6.61 24.06
C PRO A 155 -15.25 7.64 23.00
N ILE A 156 -15.40 8.90 23.40
CA ILE A 156 -15.81 10.02 22.51
C ILE A 156 -14.89 10.11 21.28
N TRP A 157 -13.59 9.85 21.44
CA TRP A 157 -12.62 9.91 20.36
C TRP A 157 -12.88 8.86 19.26
N GLU A 158 -13.43 7.68 19.58
CA GLU A 158 -13.76 6.65 18.59
C GLU A 158 -14.96 7.08 17.74
N LEU A 159 -16.00 7.64 18.39
CA LEU A 159 -17.17 8.19 17.70
C LEU A 159 -16.77 9.33 16.76
N GLU A 160 -15.93 10.26 17.24
CA GLU A 160 -15.44 11.36 16.41
C GLU A 160 -14.57 10.88 15.24
N ALA A 161 -13.78 9.81 15.44
CA ALA A 161 -12.95 9.23 14.38
C ALA A 161 -13.81 8.61 13.27
N VAL A 162 -14.83 7.84 13.64
CA VAL A 162 -15.81 7.25 12.72
C VAL A 162 -16.56 8.34 11.95
N GLU A 163 -17.10 9.35 12.63
CA GLU A 163 -17.85 10.44 11.99
C GLU A 163 -16.97 11.22 11.00
N LYS A 164 -15.71 11.49 11.37
CA LYS A 164 -14.73 12.13 10.47
C LYS A 164 -14.45 11.27 9.24
N PHE A 165 -14.29 9.96 9.41
CA PHE A 165 -14.09 9.04 8.30
C PHE A 165 -15.29 9.01 7.35
N GLU A 166 -16.52 8.83 7.87
CA GLU A 166 -17.74 8.78 7.06
C GLU A 166 -17.97 10.09 6.29
N LYS A 167 -17.70 11.23 6.93
CA LYS A 167 -17.80 12.55 6.29
C LYS A 167 -16.74 12.75 5.21
N ALA A 168 -15.53 12.23 5.41
CA ALA A 168 -14.47 12.26 4.39
C ALA A 168 -14.84 11.36 3.21
N ASP A 169 -15.33 10.15 3.48
CA ASP A 169 -15.76 9.17 2.49
C ASP A 169 -16.88 9.72 1.59
N ALA A 170 -17.91 10.32 2.19
CA ALA A 170 -19.02 10.94 1.46
C ALA A 170 -18.61 12.09 0.53
N LYS A 171 -17.44 12.71 0.80
CA LYS A 171 -16.89 13.80 0.00
C LYS A 171 -15.77 13.35 -0.94
N SER A 172 -15.42 12.07 -0.93
CA SER A 172 -14.21 11.55 -1.60
C SER A 172 -12.95 12.31 -1.19
N ASP A 173 -12.87 12.74 0.08
CA ASP A 173 -11.67 13.37 0.65
C ASP A 173 -10.64 12.27 0.97
N TRP A 174 -9.79 11.97 -0.02
CA TRP A 174 -8.80 10.90 0.07
C TRP A 174 -7.83 11.08 1.26
N ILE A 175 -7.55 12.32 1.66
CA ILE A 175 -6.68 12.62 2.80
C ILE A 175 -7.41 12.24 4.09
N GLY A 176 -8.65 12.71 4.26
CA GLY A 176 -9.50 12.37 5.40
C GLY A 176 -9.78 10.87 5.50
N ILE A 177 -10.02 10.21 4.37
CA ILE A 177 -10.21 8.74 4.29
C ILE A 177 -8.95 8.02 4.78
N ALA A 178 -7.76 8.38 4.28
CA ALA A 178 -6.51 7.74 4.68
C ALA A 178 -6.21 7.91 6.18
N GLN A 179 -6.46 9.11 6.72
CA GLN A 179 -6.24 9.42 8.12
C GLN A 179 -7.26 8.71 9.02
N GLY A 180 -8.54 8.70 8.64
CA GLY A 180 -9.59 8.02 9.38
C GLY A 180 -9.44 6.51 9.36
N TRP A 181 -9.13 5.93 8.20
CA TRP A 181 -8.90 4.48 8.05
C TRP A 181 -7.79 3.98 8.98
N ARG A 182 -6.69 4.72 9.07
CA ARG A 182 -5.56 4.37 9.94
C ARG A 182 -5.94 4.23 11.42
N LEU A 183 -6.99 4.92 11.87
CA LEU A 183 -7.47 4.83 13.26
C LEU A 183 -8.32 3.57 13.51
N ILE A 184 -8.88 2.96 12.47
CA ILE A 184 -9.83 1.85 12.59
C ILE A 184 -9.31 0.53 12.00
N GLU A 185 -8.25 0.57 11.17
CA GLU A 185 -7.77 -0.59 10.40
C GLU A 185 -7.34 -1.78 11.28
N ASP A 186 -6.77 -1.52 12.45
CA ASP A 186 -6.27 -2.57 13.36
C ASP A 186 -7.42 -3.41 13.97
N GLY A 187 -8.65 -2.86 13.99
CA GLY A 187 -9.85 -3.54 14.48
C GLY A 187 -10.75 -4.06 13.36
N PHE A 188 -10.37 -3.88 12.10
CA PHE A 188 -11.22 -4.17 10.95
C PHE A 188 -10.88 -5.52 10.31
N PHE A 189 -11.85 -6.44 10.31
CA PHE A 189 -11.72 -7.75 9.68
C PHE A 189 -12.88 -7.96 8.70
N PRO A 190 -12.62 -8.41 7.46
CA PRO A 190 -13.70 -8.75 6.54
C PRO A 190 -14.50 -9.93 7.10
N SER A 191 -15.82 -9.90 6.93
CA SER A 191 -16.66 -11.05 7.31
C SER A 191 -16.35 -12.25 6.43
N ILE A 192 -16.62 -13.45 6.94
CA ILE A 192 -16.40 -14.70 6.19
C ILE A 192 -17.17 -14.69 4.88
N ALA A 193 -18.39 -14.14 4.88
CA ALA A 193 -19.21 -13.98 3.68
C ALA A 193 -18.47 -13.17 2.60
N ILE A 194 -17.95 -11.99 2.98
CA ILE A 194 -17.22 -11.11 2.05
C ILE A 194 -15.96 -11.80 1.57
N ALA A 195 -15.21 -12.43 2.48
CA ALA A 195 -13.94 -13.06 2.14
C ALA A 195 -14.10 -14.21 1.14
N GLN A 196 -15.00 -15.15 1.43
CA GLN A 196 -15.25 -16.30 0.56
C GLN A 196 -15.88 -15.87 -0.77
N THR A 197 -16.77 -14.88 -0.75
CA THR A 197 -17.39 -14.32 -1.97
C THR A 197 -16.33 -13.68 -2.87
N ALA A 198 -15.50 -12.79 -2.32
CA ALA A 198 -14.47 -12.08 -3.08
C ALA A 198 -13.44 -13.04 -3.68
N GLN A 199 -12.97 -14.01 -2.90
CA GLN A 199 -11.98 -14.99 -3.34
C GLN A 199 -12.54 -15.96 -4.41
N CYS A 200 -13.79 -16.40 -4.27
CA CYS A 200 -14.45 -17.23 -5.26
C CYS A 200 -14.63 -16.49 -6.59
N LEU A 201 -15.15 -15.26 -6.54
CA LEU A 201 -15.34 -14.44 -7.73
C LEU A 201 -14.00 -14.09 -8.39
N ASP A 202 -12.96 -13.75 -7.62
CA ASP A 202 -11.63 -13.47 -8.19
C ASP A 202 -11.07 -14.66 -8.97
N ARG A 203 -11.24 -15.88 -8.46
CA ARG A 203 -10.76 -17.09 -9.13
C ARG A 203 -11.57 -17.46 -10.36
N PHE A 204 -12.91 -17.49 -10.26
CA PHE A 204 -13.75 -18.12 -11.28
C PHE A 204 -14.49 -17.13 -12.18
N ALA A 205 -14.68 -15.88 -11.73
CA ALA A 205 -15.42 -14.84 -12.47
C ALA A 205 -14.89 -13.43 -12.16
N PRO A 206 -13.60 -13.13 -12.44
CA PRO A 206 -12.99 -11.86 -12.04
C PRO A 206 -13.68 -10.63 -12.65
N GLU A 207 -14.30 -10.77 -13.83
CA GLU A 207 -15.13 -9.70 -14.43
C GLU A 207 -16.32 -9.33 -13.56
N ARG A 208 -17.00 -10.33 -12.97
CA ARG A 208 -18.15 -10.11 -12.10
C ARG A 208 -17.75 -9.44 -10.81
N LEU A 209 -16.56 -9.77 -10.28
CA LEU A 209 -16.02 -9.06 -9.12
C LEU A 209 -15.78 -7.58 -9.44
N VAL A 210 -15.17 -7.29 -10.60
CA VAL A 210 -14.94 -5.90 -11.05
C VAL A 210 -16.27 -5.16 -11.21
N GLN A 211 -17.27 -5.78 -11.82
CA GLN A 211 -18.59 -5.19 -12.02
C GLN A 211 -19.29 -4.91 -10.67
N ALA A 212 -19.37 -5.92 -9.80
CA ALA A 212 -20.05 -5.81 -8.52
C ALA A 212 -19.44 -4.73 -7.62
N ILE A 213 -18.11 -4.73 -7.48
CA ILE A 213 -17.43 -3.77 -6.61
C ILE A 213 -17.49 -2.34 -7.18
N SER A 214 -17.64 -2.18 -8.50
CA SER A 214 -17.71 -0.86 -9.13
C SER A 214 -18.98 -0.10 -8.75
N GLY A 215 -20.04 -0.79 -8.32
CA GLY A 215 -21.27 -0.18 -7.81
C GLY A 215 -21.15 0.41 -6.39
N LEU A 216 -20.12 0.01 -5.63
CA LEU A 216 -19.93 0.46 -4.25
C LEU A 216 -19.47 1.91 -4.18
N ARG A 217 -20.13 2.70 -3.33
CA ARG A 217 -19.84 4.14 -3.16
C ARG A 217 -19.09 4.48 -1.88
N GLN A 218 -19.05 3.54 -0.93
CA GLN A 218 -18.38 3.73 0.35
C GLN A 218 -17.01 3.06 0.33
N THR A 219 -16.00 3.68 0.94
CA THR A 219 -14.65 3.11 1.02
C THR A 219 -14.61 1.88 1.92
N ALA A 220 -15.32 1.86 3.04
CA ALA A 220 -15.30 0.75 3.99
C ALA A 220 -15.66 -0.64 3.38
N PRO A 221 -16.80 -0.82 2.67
CA PRO A 221 -17.12 -2.09 2.04
C PRO A 221 -16.11 -2.47 0.95
N VAL A 222 -15.58 -1.49 0.21
CA VAL A 222 -14.51 -1.72 -0.77
C VAL A 222 -13.24 -2.24 -0.08
N MET A 223 -12.82 -1.62 1.02
CA MET A 223 -11.66 -2.07 1.81
C MET A 223 -11.86 -3.50 2.33
N SER A 224 -13.08 -3.87 2.72
CA SER A 224 -13.43 -5.25 3.13
C SER A 224 -13.19 -6.28 2.04
N VAL A 225 -13.62 -5.98 0.81
CA VAL A 225 -13.38 -6.85 -0.34
C VAL A 225 -11.88 -6.92 -0.64
N VAL A 226 -11.17 -5.79 -0.64
CA VAL A 226 -9.74 -5.73 -0.96
C VAL A 226 -8.89 -6.47 0.07
N LEU A 227 -9.20 -6.35 1.37
CA LEU A 227 -8.51 -7.07 2.45
C LEU A 227 -8.67 -8.60 2.35
N SER A 228 -9.71 -9.05 1.66
CA SER A 228 -9.98 -10.47 1.45
C SER A 228 -9.17 -11.10 0.31
N LEU A 229 -8.47 -10.28 -0.48
CA LEU A 229 -7.75 -10.70 -1.67
C LEU A 229 -6.23 -10.64 -1.45
N PRO A 230 -5.46 -11.55 -2.08
CA PRO A 230 -4.01 -11.40 -2.12
C PRO A 230 -3.61 -10.14 -2.90
N PRO A 231 -2.43 -9.53 -2.65
CA PRO A 231 -2.04 -8.25 -3.25
C PRO A 231 -2.10 -8.21 -4.78
N ASN A 232 -1.73 -9.31 -5.47
CA ASN A 232 -1.83 -9.40 -6.93
C ASN A 232 -3.29 -9.29 -7.40
N ALA A 233 -4.20 -10.04 -6.79
CA ALA A 233 -5.63 -10.00 -7.12
C ALA A 233 -6.24 -8.62 -6.81
N ALA A 234 -5.91 -8.03 -5.65
CA ALA A 234 -6.35 -6.69 -5.28
C ALA A 234 -5.89 -5.63 -6.29
N LEU A 235 -4.60 -5.60 -6.65
CA LEU A 235 -4.09 -4.63 -7.61
C LEU A 235 -4.62 -4.87 -9.03
N ARG A 236 -4.80 -6.13 -9.44
CA ARG A 236 -5.49 -6.47 -10.69
C ARG A 236 -6.91 -5.92 -10.69
N LEU A 237 -7.68 -6.12 -9.62
CA LEU A 237 -9.02 -5.54 -9.46
C LEU A 237 -9.01 -4.02 -9.59
N GLY A 238 -8.08 -3.34 -8.91
CA GLY A 238 -7.90 -1.89 -8.97
C GLY A 238 -7.58 -1.38 -10.37
N SER A 239 -6.66 -2.04 -11.08
CA SER A 239 -6.23 -1.65 -12.43
C SER A 239 -7.33 -1.74 -13.48
N ARG A 240 -8.33 -2.59 -13.23
CA ARG A 240 -9.47 -2.86 -14.11
C ARG A 240 -10.72 -2.09 -13.76
N SER A 241 -10.79 -1.56 -12.54
CA SER A 241 -11.90 -0.74 -12.09
C SER A 241 -11.71 0.72 -12.48
N THR A 242 -12.82 1.39 -12.81
CA THR A 242 -12.87 2.85 -12.97
C THR A 242 -13.35 3.55 -11.69
N ASN A 243 -13.72 2.79 -10.65
CA ASN A 243 -14.24 3.34 -9.41
C ASN A 243 -13.09 3.93 -8.56
N PRO A 244 -13.16 5.22 -8.19
CA PRO A 244 -12.10 5.86 -7.42
C PRO A 244 -11.80 5.22 -6.06
N HIS A 245 -12.82 4.73 -5.36
CA HIS A 245 -12.68 4.07 -4.07
C HIS A 245 -11.96 2.73 -4.19
N VAL A 246 -12.27 1.97 -5.25
CA VAL A 246 -11.61 0.67 -5.53
C VAL A 246 -10.13 0.87 -5.82
N GLN A 247 -9.79 1.80 -6.71
CA GLN A 247 -8.41 2.13 -7.02
C GLN A 247 -7.63 2.63 -5.78
N PHE A 248 -8.27 3.46 -4.94
CA PHE A 248 -7.66 3.95 -3.72
C PHE A 248 -7.41 2.83 -2.70
N ALA A 249 -8.44 2.03 -2.40
CA ALA A 249 -8.36 0.94 -1.44
C ALA A 249 -7.33 -0.11 -1.84
N THR A 250 -7.35 -0.54 -3.11
CA THR A 250 -6.39 -1.51 -3.66
C THR A 250 -4.96 -1.01 -3.58
N THR A 251 -4.72 0.28 -3.88
CA THR A 251 -3.40 0.89 -3.73
C THR A 251 -2.98 0.96 -2.27
N TYR A 252 -3.80 1.58 -1.41
CA TYR A 252 -3.50 1.83 0.00
C TYR A 252 -3.21 0.52 0.75
N ILE A 253 -4.11 -0.46 0.64
CA ILE A 253 -3.95 -1.75 1.32
C ILE A 253 -2.72 -2.48 0.80
N SER A 254 -2.39 -2.42 -0.50
CA SER A 254 -1.29 -3.21 -1.07
C SER A 254 0.09 -2.67 -0.72
N VAL A 255 0.24 -1.38 -0.47
CA VAL A 255 1.55 -0.71 -0.28
C VAL A 255 1.81 -0.21 1.14
N SER A 256 0.82 -0.28 2.04
CA SER A 256 0.97 0.13 3.44
C SER A 256 1.87 -0.83 4.23
N LEU A 257 2.87 -0.27 4.93
CA LEU A 257 3.85 -0.99 5.77
C LEU A 257 3.26 -1.81 6.93
N ARG A 258 2.01 -1.57 7.31
CA ARG A 258 1.35 -2.32 8.39
C ARG A 258 0.99 -3.75 7.98
N SER A 259 1.05 -4.01 6.69
CA SER A 259 0.98 -5.35 6.13
C SER A 259 2.39 -5.94 6.21
N ASN A 260 2.67 -6.89 7.13
CA ASN A 260 3.87 -7.76 7.09
C ASN A 260 3.87 -8.61 5.81
N ARG A 261 4.00 -7.97 4.65
CA ARG A 261 3.82 -8.59 3.34
C ARG A 261 5.17 -8.75 2.67
N GLU A 262 5.30 -9.86 1.95
CA GLU A 262 6.37 -10.06 0.99
C GLU A 262 6.40 -8.91 -0.02
N PRO A 263 7.57 -8.59 -0.59
CA PRO A 263 7.68 -7.60 -1.67
C PRO A 263 6.69 -7.87 -2.80
N LEU A 264 6.18 -6.81 -3.43
CA LEU A 264 5.22 -6.97 -4.52
C LEU A 264 5.85 -7.70 -5.71
N SER A 265 5.12 -8.66 -6.27
CA SER A 265 5.48 -9.31 -7.53
C SER A 265 5.54 -8.31 -8.69
N GLU A 266 6.28 -8.63 -9.76
CA GLU A 266 6.38 -7.76 -10.94
C GLU A 266 5.03 -7.49 -11.60
N ASP A 267 4.12 -8.47 -11.61
CA ASP A 267 2.77 -8.27 -12.15
C ASP A 267 1.93 -7.35 -11.25
N SER A 268 2.06 -7.46 -9.92
CA SER A 268 1.47 -6.51 -8.98
C SER A 268 1.97 -5.08 -9.24
N LYS A 269 3.27 -4.90 -9.45
CA LYS A 269 3.86 -3.59 -9.76
C LYS A 269 3.31 -3.02 -11.07
N LYS A 270 3.16 -3.84 -12.12
CA LYS A 270 2.54 -3.40 -13.40
C LYS A 270 1.09 -2.93 -13.20
N SER A 271 0.28 -3.67 -12.45
CA SER A 271 -1.10 -3.25 -12.14
C SER A 271 -1.12 -1.94 -11.35
N LEU A 272 -0.19 -1.76 -10.40
CA LEU A 272 -0.07 -0.51 -9.65
C LEU A 272 0.33 0.67 -10.54
N VAL A 273 1.28 0.50 -11.47
CA VAL A 273 1.62 1.52 -12.46
C VAL A 273 0.38 1.94 -13.26
N GLN A 274 -0.40 0.97 -13.74
CA GLN A 274 -1.62 1.25 -14.51
C GLN A 274 -2.67 2.04 -13.69
N ILE A 275 -2.83 1.73 -12.40
CA ILE A 275 -3.70 2.51 -11.51
C ILE A 275 -3.20 3.95 -11.42
N LEU A 276 -1.91 4.15 -11.13
CA LEU A 276 -1.31 5.48 -10.94
C LEU A 276 -1.36 6.32 -12.22
N GLU A 277 -1.06 5.73 -13.38
CA GLU A 277 -1.19 6.39 -14.68
C GLU A 277 -2.62 6.87 -14.92
N ASN A 278 -3.63 6.08 -14.57
CA ASN A 278 -5.03 6.48 -14.69
C ASN A 278 -5.41 7.60 -13.72
N VAL A 279 -4.97 7.52 -12.46
CA VAL A 279 -5.26 8.55 -11.46
C VAL A 279 -4.56 9.87 -11.79
N SER A 280 -3.35 9.83 -12.36
CA SER A 280 -2.59 11.03 -12.76
C SER A 280 -3.30 11.94 -13.77
N LYS A 281 -4.30 11.41 -14.48
CA LYS A 281 -5.13 12.15 -15.45
C LYS A 281 -6.16 13.05 -14.74
N ASP A 282 -6.53 12.73 -13.50
CA ASP A 282 -7.44 13.49 -12.65
C ASP A 282 -6.64 14.37 -11.67
N LYS A 283 -6.54 15.67 -11.96
CA LYS A 283 -5.64 16.58 -11.24
C LYS A 283 -5.96 16.70 -9.73
N PRO A 284 -7.21 17.01 -9.29
CA PRO A 284 -7.52 17.07 -7.86
C PRO A 284 -7.25 15.76 -7.14
N ARG A 285 -7.64 14.63 -7.76
CA ARG A 285 -7.45 13.31 -7.16
C ARG A 285 -5.99 12.93 -7.05
N TRP A 286 -5.20 13.17 -8.10
CA TRP A 286 -3.76 12.95 -8.09
C TRP A 286 -3.08 13.77 -6.99
N ALA A 287 -3.40 15.05 -6.85
CA ALA A 287 -2.81 15.89 -5.81
C ALA A 287 -3.12 15.37 -4.39
N ALA A 288 -4.36 14.94 -4.15
CA ALA A 288 -4.76 14.33 -2.89
C ALA A 288 -4.02 13.00 -2.63
N TRP A 289 -3.84 12.16 -3.66
CA TRP A 289 -3.05 10.93 -3.57
C TRP A 289 -1.59 11.21 -3.26
N MET A 290 -0.98 12.21 -3.91
CA MET A 290 0.39 12.62 -3.59
C MET A 290 0.50 13.10 -2.14
N HIS A 291 -0.50 13.81 -1.61
CA HIS A 291 -0.51 14.16 -0.19
C HIS A 291 -0.60 12.95 0.73
N VAL A 292 -1.38 11.91 0.37
CA VAL A 292 -1.47 10.68 1.17
C VAL A 292 -0.17 9.87 1.11
N PHE A 293 0.33 9.62 -0.10
CA PHE A 293 1.39 8.64 -0.35
C PHE A 293 2.79 9.23 -0.40
N ASN A 294 2.93 10.50 -0.78
CA ASN A 294 4.21 11.15 -1.06
C ASN A 294 4.59 12.25 -0.06
N LEU A 295 3.75 12.51 0.95
CA LEU A 295 4.11 13.40 2.07
C LEU A 295 5.21 12.78 2.95
N PHE A 296 5.10 11.47 3.21
CA PHE A 296 6.13 10.65 3.87
C PHE A 296 6.38 9.34 3.10
N PRO A 297 7.11 9.41 1.96
CA PRO A 297 7.38 8.27 1.06
C PRO A 297 7.87 6.99 1.74
N SER A 298 8.64 7.12 2.82
CA SER A 298 9.15 6.00 3.62
C SER A 298 8.05 5.14 4.25
N ARG A 299 6.80 5.62 4.33
CA ARG A 299 5.63 4.83 4.77
C ARG A 299 5.09 3.88 3.71
N PHE A 300 5.51 4.04 2.45
CA PHE A 300 5.03 3.29 1.29
C PHE A 300 6.21 2.93 0.36
N PRO A 301 7.18 2.12 0.82
CA PRO A 301 8.37 1.81 0.02
C PRO A 301 8.04 1.07 -1.28
N GLU A 302 7.12 0.10 -1.23
CA GLU A 302 6.68 -0.68 -2.41
C GLU A 302 5.98 0.17 -3.48
N LEU A 303 5.53 1.38 -3.13
CA LEU A 303 4.92 2.31 -4.08
C LEU A 303 5.95 3.08 -4.90
N GLN A 304 7.18 3.28 -4.41
CA GLN A 304 8.10 4.27 -4.96
C GLN A 304 8.53 3.95 -6.40
N THR A 305 8.94 2.70 -6.68
CA THR A 305 9.32 2.29 -8.04
C THR A 305 8.11 2.37 -9.01
N PRO A 306 6.93 1.81 -8.71
CA PRO A 306 5.73 1.99 -9.54
C PRO A 306 5.33 3.46 -9.76
N LEU A 307 5.46 4.31 -8.74
CA LEU A 307 5.20 5.74 -8.84
C LEU A 307 6.16 6.43 -9.81
N GLY A 308 7.46 6.12 -9.73
CA GLY A 308 8.47 6.60 -10.67
C GLY A 308 8.17 6.22 -12.12
N CYS A 309 7.78 4.96 -12.35
CA CYS A 309 7.35 4.48 -13.65
C CYS A 309 6.12 5.24 -14.19
N ALA A 310 5.11 5.49 -13.35
CA ALA A 310 3.90 6.21 -13.76
C ALA A 310 4.18 7.71 -14.05
N LEU A 311 5.10 8.33 -13.30
CA LEU A 311 5.52 9.72 -13.53
C LEU A 311 6.15 9.90 -14.91
N ALA A 312 6.80 8.87 -15.47
CA ALA A 312 7.42 8.95 -16.79
C ALA A 312 6.40 9.30 -17.88
N ASP A 313 5.15 8.86 -17.72
CA ASP A 313 4.05 9.08 -18.65
C ASP A 313 3.09 10.22 -18.22
N ALA A 314 3.21 10.72 -16.98
CA ALA A 314 2.42 11.82 -16.44
C ALA A 314 2.67 13.18 -17.12
N ASN A 315 1.71 14.10 -16.99
CA ASN A 315 1.84 15.48 -17.49
C ASN A 315 2.56 16.39 -16.47
N ASP A 316 3.00 17.56 -16.92
CA ASP A 316 3.78 18.50 -16.09
C ASP A 316 3.05 18.93 -14.80
N THR A 317 1.72 19.06 -14.82
CA THR A 317 0.94 19.36 -13.61
C THR A 317 1.04 18.23 -12.58
N ALA A 318 1.00 16.97 -13.03
CA ALA A 318 1.14 15.82 -12.16
C ALA A 318 2.57 15.65 -11.63
N LEU A 319 3.59 15.97 -12.45
CA LEU A 319 5.00 16.01 -12.01
C LEU A 319 5.20 17.07 -10.92
N GLN A 320 4.65 18.27 -11.13
CA GLN A 320 4.71 19.34 -10.14
C GLN A 320 4.00 18.95 -8.85
N ALA A 321 2.78 18.37 -8.93
CA ALA A 321 2.05 17.89 -7.75
C ALA A 321 2.79 16.80 -6.96
N TYR A 322 3.55 15.92 -7.64
CA TYR A 322 4.42 14.94 -6.99
C TYR A 322 5.50 15.64 -6.16
N VAL A 323 6.27 16.55 -6.79
CA VAL A 323 7.33 17.31 -6.14
C VAL A 323 6.75 18.12 -4.98
N ASP A 324 5.58 18.73 -5.17
CA ASP A 324 4.97 19.62 -4.20
C ASP A 324 4.42 18.94 -2.94
N ALA A 325 4.16 17.64 -3.03
CA ALA A 325 3.67 16.87 -1.89
C ALA A 325 4.77 16.46 -0.92
N ILE A 326 6.05 16.42 -1.34
CA ILE A 326 7.16 15.95 -0.51
C ILE A 326 7.38 16.92 0.66
N SER A 327 7.29 16.42 1.88
CA SER A 327 7.65 17.19 3.08
C SER A 327 9.17 17.26 3.20
N LEU A 328 9.72 18.49 3.16
CA LEU A 328 11.17 18.72 3.18
C LEU A 328 11.69 18.89 4.60
N HIS A 329 12.75 18.17 4.94
CA HIS A 329 13.41 18.25 6.24
C HIS A 329 14.93 18.09 6.12
N TRP A 330 15.63 18.32 7.23
CA TRP A 330 17.09 18.21 7.30
C TRP A 330 17.63 16.80 7.57
N SER A 331 16.81 15.90 8.11
CA SER A 331 17.24 14.65 8.75
C SER A 331 16.53 13.38 8.26
N GLY A 332 15.71 13.49 7.21
CA GLY A 332 14.87 12.41 6.70
C GLY A 332 15.58 11.38 5.82
N GLN A 333 16.68 10.74 6.27
CA GLN A 333 17.48 9.83 5.43
C GLN A 333 16.64 8.74 4.74
N GLN A 334 15.75 8.05 5.46
CA GLN A 334 14.90 7.02 4.85
C GLN A 334 13.94 7.57 3.79
N THR A 335 13.37 8.75 4.03
CA THR A 335 12.49 9.43 3.09
C THR A 335 13.26 9.87 1.84
N ARG A 336 14.48 10.40 2.01
CA ARG A 336 15.39 10.76 0.94
C ARG A 336 15.71 9.58 0.03
N PHE A 337 16.01 8.40 0.58
CA PHE A 337 16.23 7.20 -0.24
C PHE A 337 14.95 6.74 -0.94
N SER A 338 13.79 6.82 -0.28
CA SER A 338 12.51 6.47 -0.90
C SER A 338 12.18 7.37 -2.10
N VAL A 339 12.45 8.68 -2.00
CA VAL A 339 12.30 9.63 -3.12
C VAL A 339 13.31 9.32 -4.22
N ALA A 340 14.56 9.01 -3.88
CA ALA A 340 15.58 8.63 -4.86
C ALA A 340 15.21 7.35 -5.63
N GLU A 341 14.66 6.33 -4.97
CA GLU A 341 14.15 5.12 -5.62
C GLU A 341 13.08 5.44 -6.68
N CYS A 342 12.10 6.29 -6.32
CA CYS A 342 11.08 6.76 -7.26
C CYS A 342 11.70 7.51 -8.45
N LEU A 343 12.60 8.45 -8.17
CA LEU A 343 13.22 9.29 -9.19
C LEU A 343 14.21 8.53 -10.09
N ARG A 344 14.81 7.45 -9.60
CA ARG A 344 15.63 6.55 -10.40
C ARG A 344 14.77 5.80 -11.42
N ALA A 345 13.68 5.17 -10.97
CA ALA A 345 12.73 4.52 -11.88
C ALA A 345 12.13 5.50 -12.90
N PHE A 346 11.82 6.73 -12.49
CA PHE A 346 11.40 7.80 -13.40
C PHE A 346 12.48 8.14 -14.43
N ARG A 347 13.74 8.34 -14.00
CA ARG A 347 14.86 8.69 -14.89
C ARG A 347 15.06 7.63 -15.97
N ASP A 348 15.00 6.36 -15.60
CA ASP A 348 15.29 5.24 -16.49
C ASP A 348 14.22 5.07 -17.60
N ARG A 349 12.99 5.54 -17.35
CA ARG A 349 11.87 5.41 -18.30
C ARG A 349 11.50 6.72 -19.01
N ALA A 350 11.64 7.87 -18.36
CA ALA A 350 11.17 9.15 -18.87
C ALA A 350 12.08 9.71 -19.97
N ILE A 351 11.48 10.33 -20.99
CA ILE A 351 12.22 11.07 -22.01
C ILE A 351 12.91 12.31 -21.42
N ALA A 352 14.03 12.72 -22.03
CA ALA A 352 14.86 13.82 -21.52
C ALA A 352 14.09 15.12 -21.23
N LYS A 353 13.12 15.49 -22.08
CA LYS A 353 12.28 16.68 -21.88
C LYS A 353 11.53 16.64 -20.54
N LYS A 354 10.91 15.50 -20.21
CA LYS A 354 10.16 15.33 -18.97
C LYS A 354 11.08 15.27 -17.75
N ARG A 355 12.22 14.61 -17.88
CA ARG A 355 13.23 14.59 -16.81
C ARG A 355 13.66 16.00 -16.43
N LYS A 356 14.07 16.80 -17.41
CA LYS A 356 14.41 18.21 -17.21
C LYS A 356 13.26 19.00 -16.57
N ALA A 357 12.01 18.77 -16.97
CA ALA A 357 10.87 19.45 -16.36
C ALA A 357 10.74 19.13 -14.85
N LEU A 358 10.78 17.85 -14.47
CA LEU A 358 10.71 17.44 -13.06
C LEU A 358 11.90 17.98 -12.25
N TRP A 359 13.12 17.92 -12.79
CA TRP A 359 14.30 18.48 -12.13
C TRP A 359 14.18 19.98 -11.90
N ASN A 360 13.62 20.71 -12.86
CA ASN A 360 13.33 22.14 -12.70
C ASN A 360 12.31 22.41 -11.59
N PHE A 361 11.21 21.64 -11.52
CA PHE A 361 10.23 21.80 -10.44
C PHE A 361 10.84 21.53 -9.07
N ALA A 362 11.66 20.48 -8.95
CA ALA A 362 12.36 20.16 -7.71
C ALA A 362 13.33 21.27 -7.29
N PHE A 363 14.13 21.79 -8.24
CA PHE A 363 15.04 22.91 -8.00
C PHE A 363 14.30 24.17 -7.54
N GLN A 364 13.20 24.53 -8.21
CA GLN A 364 12.38 25.69 -7.84
C GLN A 364 11.78 25.55 -6.44
N ARG A 365 11.21 24.38 -6.12
CA ARG A 365 10.67 24.10 -4.78
C ARG A 365 11.75 24.21 -3.71
N TRP A 366 12.90 23.62 -3.96
CA TRP A 366 14.04 23.66 -3.05
C TRP A 366 14.55 25.10 -2.82
N MET A 367 14.68 25.91 -3.88
CA MET A 367 15.04 27.32 -3.78
C MET A 367 14.03 28.12 -2.95
N CYS A 368 12.72 27.88 -3.13
CA CYS A 368 11.68 28.54 -2.33
C CYS A 368 11.71 28.14 -0.86
N TRP A 369 12.04 26.87 -0.57
CA TRP A 369 12.15 26.37 0.80
C TRP A 369 13.35 26.98 1.54
N GLY A 370 14.48 27.20 0.88
CA GLY A 370 15.65 27.86 1.47
C GLY A 370 16.18 27.14 2.71
N TYR A 371 16.18 25.80 2.69
CA TYR A 371 16.50 24.95 3.85
C TYR A 371 15.66 25.23 5.09
N GLY A 372 14.43 25.74 4.96
CA GLY A 372 13.55 25.98 6.12
C GLY A 372 13.95 27.17 6.99
N LEU A 373 15.06 27.85 6.68
CA LEU A 373 15.48 29.07 7.38
C LEU A 373 14.44 30.20 7.23
N ASN A 374 13.66 30.18 6.15
CA ASN A 374 12.55 31.08 5.91
C ASN A 374 11.30 30.67 6.71
N GLY A 375 11.35 30.73 8.05
CA GLY A 375 10.13 30.63 8.88
C GLY A 375 10.19 29.72 10.11
N THR A 376 11.31 29.07 10.43
CA THR A 376 11.49 28.30 11.67
C THR A 376 12.46 28.96 12.64
N ALA A 377 12.26 28.78 13.95
CA ALA A 377 13.22 29.18 14.98
C ALA A 377 14.41 28.21 15.12
N ASP A 378 14.44 27.15 14.29
CA ASP A 378 15.47 26.13 14.33
C ASP A 378 16.75 26.60 13.63
N SER A 379 17.89 26.22 14.21
CA SER A 379 19.21 26.59 13.72
C SER A 379 19.89 25.42 13.04
N LEU A 380 20.40 25.64 11.82
CA LEU A 380 21.10 24.65 11.03
C LEU A 380 22.58 24.54 11.47
N ILE A 381 22.84 23.77 12.52
CA ILE A 381 24.18 23.66 13.12
C ILE A 381 25.15 22.73 12.35
N LYS A 382 24.69 22.06 11.29
CA LYS A 382 25.49 21.15 10.45
C LYS A 382 25.06 21.21 8.99
N ILE A 383 25.90 20.71 8.09
CA ILE A 383 25.56 20.51 6.68
C ILE A 383 24.44 19.48 6.60
N SER A 384 23.37 19.85 5.91
CA SER A 384 22.16 19.04 5.80
C SER A 384 21.89 18.60 4.37
N ARG A 385 21.12 17.53 4.27
CA ARG A 385 20.60 16.92 3.05
C ARG A 385 19.09 16.92 3.12
N CYS A 386 18.44 16.87 1.98
CA CYS A 386 16.99 16.84 1.93
C CYS A 386 16.49 15.74 1.01
N GLU A 387 15.17 15.54 1.04
CA GLU A 387 14.48 14.54 0.24
C GLU A 387 14.64 14.75 -1.27
N LEU A 388 15.01 15.96 -1.72
CA LEU A 388 15.17 16.31 -3.13
C LEU A 388 16.61 16.17 -3.66
N ASP A 389 17.58 15.73 -2.85
CA ASP A 389 19.00 15.67 -3.27
C ASP A 389 19.22 14.99 -4.62
N TYR A 390 18.58 13.83 -4.85
CA TYR A 390 18.68 13.10 -6.12
C TYR A 390 18.21 13.95 -7.31
N ALA A 391 17.11 14.69 -7.13
CA ALA A 391 16.58 15.59 -8.15
C ALA A 391 17.47 16.80 -8.39
N LEU A 392 18.12 17.33 -7.34
CA LEU A 392 19.06 18.46 -7.44
C LEU A 392 20.33 18.06 -8.20
N VAL A 393 20.84 16.85 -7.98
CA VAL A 393 21.92 16.28 -8.79
C VAL A 393 21.46 16.13 -10.25
N GLY A 394 20.26 15.59 -10.46
CA GLY A 394 19.68 15.47 -11.80
C GLY A 394 19.53 16.81 -12.53
N TYR A 395 19.14 17.87 -11.82
CA TYR A 395 19.12 19.24 -12.34
C TYR A 395 20.52 19.67 -12.77
N ALA A 396 21.53 19.50 -11.92
CA ALA A 396 22.90 19.91 -12.24
C ALA A 396 23.50 19.12 -13.42
N VAL A 397 23.19 17.83 -13.54
CA VAL A 397 23.70 16.95 -14.60
C VAL A 397 22.97 17.18 -15.93
N GLU A 398 21.64 17.28 -15.94
CA GLU A 398 20.85 17.27 -17.18
C GLU A 398 20.34 18.65 -17.61
N CYS A 399 20.17 19.60 -16.69
CA CYS A 399 19.64 20.93 -17.00
C CYS A 399 20.72 21.99 -17.18
N LEU A 400 21.90 21.81 -16.58
CA LEU A 400 23.00 22.76 -16.66
C LEU A 400 24.11 22.27 -17.58
N ASP A 401 24.71 23.19 -18.33
CA ASP A 401 26.01 22.96 -18.98
C ASP A 401 27.18 23.22 -18.00
N GLY A 402 28.41 22.93 -18.46
CA GLY A 402 29.61 23.07 -17.63
C GLY A 402 29.85 24.51 -17.15
N ASP A 403 29.60 25.51 -18.01
CA ASP A 403 29.79 26.92 -17.68
C ASP A 403 28.76 27.39 -16.65
N GLN A 404 27.51 26.98 -16.81
CA GLN A 404 26.43 27.25 -15.86
C GLN A 404 26.70 26.61 -14.49
N ARG A 405 27.21 25.37 -14.46
CA ARG A 405 27.61 24.72 -13.20
C ARG A 405 28.73 25.48 -12.50
N GLN A 406 29.78 25.88 -13.23
CA GLN A 406 30.87 26.66 -12.65
C GLN A 406 30.39 28.02 -12.14
N HIS A 407 29.51 28.69 -12.89
CA HIS A 407 28.93 29.96 -12.48
C HIS A 407 28.11 29.84 -11.18
N MET A 408 27.28 28.78 -11.05
CA MET A 408 26.55 28.51 -9.80
C MET A 408 27.49 28.29 -8.62
N ILE A 409 28.57 27.53 -8.79
CA ILE A 409 29.55 27.31 -7.72
C ILE A 409 30.25 28.60 -7.32
N ALA A 410 30.67 29.41 -8.30
CA ALA A 410 31.28 30.71 -8.02
C ALA A 410 30.35 31.63 -7.24
N SER A 411 29.06 31.66 -7.60
CA SER A 411 28.03 32.42 -6.88
C SER A 411 27.83 31.92 -5.45
N LEU A 412 27.86 30.60 -5.22
CA LEU A 412 27.78 30.04 -3.86
C LEU A 412 29.03 30.35 -3.03
N ILE A 413 30.23 30.40 -3.64
CA ILE A 413 31.46 30.82 -2.94
C ILE A 413 31.37 32.30 -2.54
N GLU A 414 30.87 33.17 -3.42
CA GLU A 414 30.63 34.58 -3.10
C GLU A 414 29.57 34.75 -1.99
N LYS A 415 28.50 33.94 -2.02
CA LYS A 415 27.49 33.88 -0.96
C LYS A 415 28.12 33.46 0.37
N LEU A 416 29.00 32.47 0.36
CA LEU A 416 29.73 32.00 1.54
C LEU A 416 30.59 33.12 2.13
N GLN A 417 31.36 33.85 1.30
CA GLN A 417 32.14 35.02 1.72
C GLN A 417 31.25 36.16 2.26
N THR A 418 30.07 36.35 1.68
CA THR A 418 29.11 37.36 2.13
C THR A 418 28.59 37.04 3.53
N VAL A 419 28.30 35.76 3.82
CA VAL A 419 27.94 35.32 5.18
C VAL A 419 29.06 35.68 6.17
N GLU A 420 30.33 35.57 5.79
CA GLU A 420 31.44 35.95 6.69
C GLU A 420 31.52 37.45 6.99
N ASN A 421 31.09 38.27 6.05
CA ASN A 421 31.22 39.73 6.10
C ASN A 421 29.98 40.43 6.68
N ASN A 422 28.87 39.71 6.80
CA ASN A 422 27.62 40.23 7.34
C ASN A 422 27.59 40.22 8.88
N TRP A 423 26.85 41.18 9.44
CA TRP A 423 26.53 41.20 10.86
C TRP A 423 25.40 40.22 11.15
N HIS A 424 25.63 39.32 12.11
CA HIS A 424 24.66 38.30 12.55
C HIS A 424 24.19 38.59 13.98
N PRO A 425 22.95 38.24 14.35
CA PRO A 425 22.46 38.40 15.72
C PRO A 425 23.25 37.57 16.75
N GLY A 426 23.75 36.40 16.34
CA GLY A 426 24.62 35.55 17.14
C GLY A 426 25.41 34.54 16.30
N ILE A 427 26.30 33.79 16.97
CA ILE A 427 27.13 32.76 16.32
C ILE A 427 26.29 31.64 15.70
N THR A 428 25.18 31.28 16.33
CA THR A 428 24.29 30.23 15.85
C THR A 428 23.62 30.61 14.53
N ASP A 429 23.22 31.87 14.35
CA ASP A 429 22.64 32.36 13.11
C ASP A 429 23.69 32.35 11.99
N CYS A 430 24.90 32.83 12.30
CA CYS A 430 26.03 32.80 11.37
C CYS A 430 26.36 31.36 10.92
N LEU A 431 26.42 30.41 11.85
CA LEU A 431 26.62 28.99 11.55
C LEU A 431 25.47 28.40 10.73
N SER A 432 24.24 28.83 10.99
CA SER A 432 23.07 28.36 10.24
C SER A 432 23.10 28.80 8.78
N GLU A 433 23.38 30.07 8.53
CA GLU A 433 23.54 30.59 7.16
C GLU A 433 24.75 29.94 6.47
N TRP A 434 25.88 29.80 7.18
CA TRP A 434 27.08 29.15 6.66
C TRP A 434 26.81 27.71 6.23
N ASN A 435 26.20 26.91 7.10
CA ASN A 435 25.87 25.51 6.80
C ASN A 435 24.81 25.39 5.71
N ALA A 436 23.88 26.34 5.58
CA ALA A 436 22.91 26.34 4.50
C ALA A 436 23.61 26.50 3.14
N VAL A 437 24.54 27.46 3.03
CA VAL A 437 25.33 27.63 1.80
C VAL A 437 26.17 26.37 1.51
N LEU A 438 26.81 25.77 2.52
CA LEU A 438 27.54 24.51 2.33
C LEU A 438 26.62 23.35 1.92
N SER A 439 25.39 23.33 2.41
CA SER A 439 24.36 22.34 2.02
C SER A 439 23.95 22.53 0.57
N GLU A 440 23.77 23.79 0.12
CA GLU A 440 23.48 24.15 -1.27
C GLU A 440 24.55 23.66 -2.25
N MET A 441 25.81 23.62 -1.81
CA MET A 441 26.92 23.14 -2.63
C MET A 441 26.94 21.61 -2.80
N GLN A 442 26.36 20.82 -1.89
CA GLN A 442 26.53 19.36 -1.88
C GLN A 442 26.04 18.67 -3.18
N PRO A 443 24.83 18.96 -3.70
CA PRO A 443 24.35 18.33 -4.94
C PRO A 443 25.21 18.69 -6.16
N LEU A 444 25.74 19.92 -6.22
CA LEU A 444 26.61 20.37 -7.31
C LEU A 444 27.96 19.65 -7.30
N PHE A 445 28.57 19.53 -6.12
CA PHE A 445 29.83 18.80 -5.99
C PHE A 445 29.67 17.31 -6.29
N LEU A 446 28.54 16.71 -5.87
CA LEU A 446 28.24 15.33 -6.25
C LEU A 446 28.10 15.22 -7.77
N ALA A 447 27.33 16.09 -8.42
CA ALA A 447 27.15 16.11 -9.87
C ALA A 447 28.48 16.19 -10.65
N ILE A 448 29.42 17.04 -10.21
CA ILE A 448 30.76 17.13 -10.81
C ILE A 448 31.55 15.83 -10.60
N SER A 449 31.48 15.25 -9.40
CA SER A 449 32.26 14.06 -9.07
C SER A 449 31.82 12.80 -9.83
N ILE A 450 30.57 12.76 -10.31
CA ILE A 450 30.00 11.62 -11.03
C ILE A 450 29.90 11.85 -12.54
N GLU A 451 30.24 13.05 -13.03
CA GLU A 451 30.18 13.37 -14.45
C GLU A 451 31.05 12.40 -15.27
N GLY A 452 30.44 11.74 -16.25
CA GLY A 452 31.13 10.73 -17.08
C GLY A 452 31.37 9.39 -16.40
N THR A 453 30.71 9.10 -15.27
CA THR A 453 30.80 7.84 -14.54
C THR A 453 29.43 7.15 -14.42
N ASP A 454 29.42 5.87 -14.05
CA ASP A 454 28.20 5.11 -13.75
C ASP A 454 27.75 5.24 -12.27
N ALA A 455 28.31 6.21 -11.53
CA ALA A 455 27.96 6.42 -10.12
C ALA A 455 26.53 6.96 -9.96
N ASP A 456 25.88 6.57 -8.87
CA ASP A 456 24.50 6.99 -8.59
C ASP A 456 24.40 8.46 -8.17
N TRP A 457 23.22 9.05 -8.32
CA TRP A 457 22.96 10.49 -8.05
C TRP A 457 22.65 10.77 -6.57
N ILE A 458 23.01 9.83 -5.69
CA ILE A 458 22.78 9.91 -4.26
C ILE A 458 23.88 9.14 -3.54
N ASP A 459 24.51 9.75 -2.53
CA ASP A 459 25.44 8.99 -1.69
C ASP A 459 24.64 8.16 -0.67
N GLU A 460 24.95 6.86 -0.58
CA GLU A 460 24.52 5.98 0.51
C GLU A 460 25.16 6.39 1.85
N LYS A 461 26.45 6.73 1.82
CA LYS A 461 27.20 7.23 2.98
C LYS A 461 27.45 8.72 2.85
N PRO A 462 27.14 9.54 3.87
CA PRO A 462 27.42 10.96 3.83
C PRO A 462 28.89 11.24 3.54
N THR A 463 29.16 11.79 2.34
CA THR A 463 30.49 12.26 1.96
C THR A 463 30.46 13.78 1.99
N MET A 464 31.28 14.36 2.87
CA MET A 464 31.40 15.80 3.02
C MET A 464 32.25 16.36 1.89
N ARG A 465 31.67 17.25 1.07
CA ARG A 465 32.37 17.93 -0.02
C ARG A 465 32.43 19.42 0.30
N LEU A 466 33.63 19.97 0.45
CA LEU A 466 33.84 21.37 0.84
C LEU A 466 34.63 22.11 -0.24
N PRO A 467 34.42 23.43 -0.41
CA PRO A 467 35.23 24.25 -1.30
C PRO A 467 36.65 24.53 -0.75
N PHE A 468 36.96 24.03 0.44
CA PHE A 468 38.23 24.20 1.15
C PHE A 468 38.65 22.89 1.85
N ASP A 469 39.93 22.80 2.24
CA ASP A 469 40.46 21.66 3.00
C ASP A 469 40.40 21.95 4.51
N PRO A 470 39.47 21.32 5.27
CA PRO A 470 39.31 21.59 6.69
C PRO A 470 40.53 21.20 7.53
N ASP A 471 41.39 20.29 7.05
CA ASP A 471 42.60 19.89 7.77
C ASP A 471 43.77 20.84 7.51
N LYS A 472 43.68 21.70 6.48
CA LYS A 472 44.71 22.71 6.15
C LYS A 472 44.30 24.14 6.50
N GLU A 473 43.01 24.42 6.63
CA GLU A 473 42.49 25.76 6.88
C GLU A 473 42.10 25.99 8.34
N ALA A 474 43.11 26.01 9.21
CA ALA A 474 42.93 26.13 10.67
C ALA A 474 42.11 27.36 11.11
N TYR A 475 42.16 28.46 10.35
CA TYR A 475 41.38 29.67 10.66
C TYR A 475 39.87 29.44 10.52
N VAL A 476 39.45 28.74 9.46
CA VAL A 476 38.03 28.41 9.21
C VAL A 476 37.51 27.51 10.32
N ILE A 477 38.32 26.51 10.73
CA ILE A 477 37.97 25.59 11.82
C ILE A 477 37.91 26.30 13.18
N LEU A 478 38.83 27.23 13.46
CA LEU A 478 38.80 28.02 14.69
C LEU A 478 37.53 28.88 14.76
N LYS A 479 37.13 29.48 13.64
CA LYS A 479 36.02 30.44 13.57
C LYS A 479 34.65 29.77 13.59
N TYR A 480 34.48 28.68 12.85
CA TYR A 480 33.17 28.03 12.63
C TYR A 480 33.06 26.62 13.22
N GLY A 481 34.14 26.11 13.83
CA GLY A 481 34.25 24.70 14.18
C GLY A 481 34.52 23.83 12.96
N ARG A 482 34.74 22.53 13.20
CA ARG A 482 34.87 21.56 12.11
C ARG A 482 33.48 21.30 11.51
N PRO A 483 33.27 21.49 10.19
CA PRO A 483 32.02 21.16 9.56
C PRO A 483 31.66 19.69 9.79
N GLN A 484 30.38 19.43 10.00
CA GLN A 484 29.83 18.09 10.15
C GLN A 484 28.68 17.93 9.14
N ILE A 485 28.45 16.69 8.71
CA ILE A 485 27.33 16.32 7.86
C ILE A 485 26.49 15.27 8.59
N ASP A 486 25.17 15.38 8.49
CA ASP A 486 24.22 14.41 9.05
C ASP A 486 24.05 13.15 8.19
#